data_AF-A0ABD0QIM7-F1
#
_entry.id   AF-A0ABD0QIM7-F1
#
_cell.length_a   1.000
_cell.length_b   1.000
_cell.length_c   1.000
_cell.angle_alpha   90.00
_cell.angle_beta   90.00
_cell.angle_gamma   90.00
#
_symmetry.space_group_name_H-M   'P 1'
#
loop_
_entity.id
_entity.type
_entity.pdbx_description
1 polymer ?
#
loop_
_entity_poly.entity_id
_entity_poly.type
_entity_poly.pdbx_seq_one_letter_code
_entity_poly.pdbx_strand_id
1 'polypeptide(L)'
;MATDELSSKLNRRLQIEEGEHDPVALDGAHENGAHEKPATASADSELGAKLQRRGELNEGVGEQQQPSMKVFNPYTEFKEFSRKQIKDMEKMFK
;
A
#
# COMPACT_ATOMS: atom_id res chain seq x y z
N MET A 1 -18.05 16.75 -15.22
CA MET A 1 -17.78 16.78 -13.76
C MET A 1 -16.52 15.98 -13.41
N ALA A 2 -16.48 14.64 -13.54
CA ALA A 2 -15.27 13.85 -13.22
C ALA A 2 -14.06 14.14 -14.15
N THR A 3 -14.33 14.48 -15.42
CA THR A 3 -13.32 14.82 -16.42
C THR A 3 -12.67 16.18 -16.19
N ASP A 4 -13.43 17.14 -15.65
CA ASP A 4 -12.97 18.52 -15.45
C ASP A 4 -11.97 18.59 -14.29
N GLU A 5 -12.25 17.84 -13.21
CA GLU A 5 -11.34 17.69 -12.08
C GLU A 5 -10.03 17.00 -12.48
N LEU A 6 -10.11 15.94 -13.28
CA LEU A 6 -8.93 15.22 -13.76
C LEU A 6 -8.06 16.12 -14.64
N SER A 7 -8.67 16.86 -15.58
CA SER A 7 -7.98 17.78 -16.48
C SER A 7 -7.29 18.92 -15.72
N SER A 8 -7.99 19.51 -14.75
CA SER A 8 -7.42 20.55 -13.88
C SER A 8 -6.21 20.03 -13.09
N LYS A 9 -6.29 18.80 -12.57
CA LYS A 9 -5.19 18.17 -11.81
C LYS A 9 -3.98 17.82 -12.69
N LEU A 10 -4.20 17.44 -13.95
CA LEU A 10 -3.13 17.17 -14.91
C LEU A 10 -2.43 18.46 -15.33
N ASN A 11 -3.19 19.51 -15.66
CA ASN A 11 -2.61 20.83 -15.98
C ASN A 11 -1.78 21.37 -14.82
N ARG A 12 -2.30 21.28 -13.58
CA ARG A 12 -1.55 21.69 -12.38
C ARG A 12 -0.25 20.91 -12.20
N ARG A 13 -0.22 19.61 -12.55
CA ARG A 13 1.02 18.81 -12.49
C ARG A 13 2.03 19.24 -13.54
N LEU A 14 1.57 19.54 -14.75
CA LEU A 14 2.43 20.01 -15.84
C LEU A 14 3.14 21.31 -15.45
N GLN A 15 2.42 22.26 -14.85
CA GLN A 15 2.98 23.52 -14.37
C GLN A 15 4.03 23.36 -13.26
N ILE A 16 3.87 22.33 -12.41
CA ILE A 16 4.86 22.01 -11.36
C ILE A 16 6.11 21.37 -11.98
N GLU A 17 5.95 20.50 -12.99
CA GLU A 17 7.06 19.87 -13.71
C GLU A 17 7.87 20.90 -14.54
N GLU A 18 7.19 21.87 -15.15
CA GLU A 18 7.81 22.99 -15.88
C GLU A 18 8.43 24.05 -14.95
N GLY A 19 8.33 23.88 -13.62
CA GLY A 19 8.91 24.79 -12.63
C GLY A 19 8.18 26.13 -12.48
N GLU A 20 6.97 26.25 -13.05
CA GLU A 20 6.14 27.46 -12.96
C GLU A 20 5.50 27.59 -11.55
N HIS A 21 5.36 26.49 -10.83
CA HIS A 21 4.79 26.46 -9.48
C HIS A 21 5.57 25.52 -8.56
N ASP A 22 5.98 26.01 -7.39
CA ASP A 22 6.64 25.17 -6.38
C ASP A 22 5.72 24.00 -5.98
N PRO A 23 6.25 22.78 -5.80
CA PRO A 23 5.47 21.71 -5.21
C PRO A 23 5.01 22.19 -3.84
N VAL A 24 3.70 22.16 -3.58
CA VAL A 24 3.17 22.50 -2.26
C VAL A 24 3.71 21.46 -1.29
N ALA A 25 4.83 21.78 -0.64
CA ALA A 25 5.33 21.05 0.50
C ALA A 25 4.20 21.13 1.54
N LEU A 26 3.65 19.96 1.89
CA LEU A 26 2.91 19.84 3.13
C LEU A 26 3.89 20.26 4.22
N ASP A 27 3.61 21.42 4.80
CA ASP A 27 4.31 21.98 5.95
C ASP A 27 4.24 20.96 7.09
N GLY A 28 5.28 20.15 7.16
CA GLY A 28 5.53 19.12 8.16
C GLY A 28 7.00 19.25 8.49
N ALA A 29 7.27 20.08 9.50
CA ALA A 29 8.60 20.43 10.00
C ALA A 29 9.62 19.29 9.88
N HIS A 30 10.60 19.48 9.00
CA HIS A 30 11.79 18.66 8.94
C HIS A 30 12.76 19.13 10.03
N GLU A 31 12.44 18.87 11.30
CA GLU A 31 13.43 19.02 12.37
C GLU A 31 14.42 17.86 12.31
N ASN A 32 15.55 18.12 11.63
CA ASN A 32 16.79 17.36 11.79
C ASN A 32 17.33 17.58 13.22
N GLY A 33 16.72 16.90 14.20
CA GLY A 33 17.25 16.78 15.55
C GLY A 33 18.03 15.48 15.68
N ALA A 34 19.35 15.57 15.77
CA ALA A 34 20.21 14.45 16.11
C ALA A 34 19.82 13.87 17.49
N HIS A 35 19.12 12.74 17.52
CA HIS A 35 18.99 11.93 18.73
C HIS A 35 18.93 10.43 18.40
N GLU A 36 19.97 9.75 18.87
CA GLU A 36 20.07 8.33 19.24
C GLU A 36 18.85 7.43 18.93
N LYS A 37 18.99 6.52 17.94
CA LYS A 37 18.05 5.41 17.70
C LYS A 37 18.03 4.46 18.91
N PRO A 38 16.87 3.92 19.35
CA PRO A 38 16.35 2.73 18.68
C PRO A 38 14.82 2.47 18.77
N ALA A 39 13.95 3.49 18.92
CA ALA A 39 12.49 3.25 18.95
C ALA A 39 11.77 3.54 17.62
N THR A 40 12.26 4.50 16.83
CA THR A 40 11.63 4.91 15.56
C THR A 40 12.22 4.22 14.33
N ALA A 41 13.34 3.50 14.46
CA ALA A 41 14.02 2.87 13.33
C ALA A 41 13.15 1.82 12.61
N SER A 42 12.28 1.11 13.34
CA SER A 42 11.28 0.21 12.76
C SER A 42 10.17 0.97 12.04
N ALA A 43 9.69 2.07 12.63
CA ALA A 43 8.68 2.94 12.01
C ALA A 43 9.20 3.59 10.71
N ASP A 44 10.45 4.03 10.68
CA ASP A 44 11.11 4.58 9.48
C ASP A 44 11.24 3.52 8.38
N SER A 45 11.59 2.29 8.76
CA SER A 45 11.71 1.16 7.83
C SER A 45 10.35 0.75 7.24
N GLU A 46 9.31 0.68 8.06
CA GLU A 46 7.95 0.38 7.62
C GLU A 46 7.39 1.48 6.72
N LEU A 47 7.63 2.75 7.08
CA LEU A 47 7.21 3.91 6.30
C LEU A 47 7.93 3.95 4.95
N GLY A 48 9.24 3.72 4.93
CA GLY A 48 10.05 3.64 3.71
C GLY A 48 9.56 2.54 2.76
N ALA A 49 9.32 1.34 3.29
CA ALA A 49 8.76 0.23 2.50
C ALA A 49 7.37 0.58 1.91
N LYS A 50 6.53 1.28 2.67
CA LYS A 50 5.19 1.69 2.21
C LYS A 50 5.24 2.77 1.14
N LEU A 51 6.17 3.72 1.25
CA LEU A 51 6.40 4.75 0.24
C LEU A 51 6.96 4.14 -1.05
N GLN A 52 7.96 3.27 -0.95
CA GLN A 52 8.52 2.56 -2.08
C GLN A 52 7.43 1.76 -2.82
N ARG A 53 6.62 0.97 -2.10
CA ARG A 53 5.48 0.24 -2.68
C ARG A 53 4.48 1.16 -3.39
N ARG A 54 4.25 2.38 -2.89
CA ARG A 54 3.39 3.36 -3.55
C ARG A 54 4.01 3.90 -4.84
N GLY A 55 5.33 4.15 -4.84
CA GLY A 55 6.08 4.52 -6.04
C GLY A 55 5.97 3.45 -7.11
N GLU A 56 6.27 2.20 -6.77
CA GLU A 56 6.17 1.05 -7.68
C GLU A 56 4.75 0.88 -8.26
N LEU A 57 3.70 1.10 -7.47
CA LEU A 57 2.31 1.06 -7.97
C LEU A 57 1.98 2.23 -8.90
N ASN A 58 2.50 3.43 -8.64
CA ASN A 58 2.30 4.60 -9.50
C ASN A 58 3.04 4.45 -10.84
N GLU A 59 4.21 3.81 -10.84
CA GLU A 59 5.01 3.51 -12.03
C GLU A 59 4.47 2.29 -12.80
N GLY A 60 3.51 1.56 -12.24
CA GLY A 60 2.95 0.34 -12.84
C GLY A 60 3.88 -0.88 -12.78
N VAL A 61 4.96 -0.80 -11.98
CA VAL A 61 5.98 -1.84 -11.81
C VAL A 61 5.67 -2.76 -10.61
N GLY A 62 4.88 -2.30 -9.64
CA GLY A 62 4.53 -3.07 -8.47
C GLY A 62 3.52 -4.17 -8.76
N GLU A 63 3.82 -5.41 -8.35
CA GLU A 63 2.83 -6.48 -8.31
C GLU A 63 1.63 -5.99 -7.50
N GLN A 64 0.49 -5.83 -8.18
CA GLN A 64 -0.78 -5.66 -7.52
C GLN A 64 -1.01 -6.97 -6.77
N GLN A 65 -0.59 -7.02 -5.50
CA GLN A 65 -0.83 -8.14 -4.63
C GLN A 65 -2.32 -8.13 -4.31
N GLN A 66 -3.09 -8.57 -5.29
CA GLN A 66 -4.52 -8.61 -5.28
C GLN A 66 -4.88 -9.75 -4.34
N PRO A 67 -5.45 -9.47 -3.15
CA PRO A 67 -5.85 -10.53 -2.24
C PRO A 67 -6.88 -11.48 -2.88
N SER A 68 -7.58 -11.02 -3.93
CA SER A 68 -8.50 -11.81 -4.75
C SER A 68 -7.83 -12.88 -5.62
N MET A 69 -6.51 -12.84 -5.84
CA MET A 69 -5.82 -13.87 -6.63
C MET A 69 -5.61 -15.17 -5.85
N LYS A 70 -5.74 -15.14 -4.52
CA LYS A 70 -5.56 -16.33 -3.69
C LYS A 70 -6.92 -16.99 -3.43
N VAL A 71 -7.29 -17.93 -4.29
CA VAL A 71 -8.48 -18.78 -4.08
C VAL A 71 -8.25 -19.62 -2.83
N PHE A 72 -9.01 -19.34 -1.77
CA PHE A 72 -8.94 -20.10 -0.53
C PHE A 72 -9.50 -21.52 -0.77
N ASN A 73 -8.66 -22.53 -0.59
CA ASN A 73 -9.06 -23.92 -0.65
C ASN A 73 -8.73 -24.60 0.69
N PRO A 74 -9.75 -24.92 1.53
CA PRO A 74 -9.51 -25.46 2.87
C PRO A 74 -8.76 -26.79 2.83
N TYR A 75 -8.87 -27.57 1.75
CA TYR A 75 -8.18 -28.84 1.60
C TYR A 75 -6.69 -28.70 1.28
N THR A 76 -6.25 -27.54 0.78
CA THR A 76 -4.82 -27.27 0.50
C THR A 76 -4.16 -26.44 1.60
N GLU A 77 -4.92 -25.53 2.21
CA GLU A 77 -4.45 -24.70 3.33
C GLU A 77 -4.36 -25.50 4.64
N PHE A 78 -5.20 -26.53 4.80
CA PHE A 78 -5.22 -27.37 6.01
C PHE A 78 -5.03 -28.87 5.72
N LYS A 79 -3.83 -29.24 5.23
CA LYS A 79 -3.49 -30.65 4.96
C LYS A 79 -3.41 -31.53 6.21
N GLU A 80 -3.29 -30.89 7.37
CA GLU A 80 -3.24 -31.53 8.70
C GLU A 80 -4.61 -32.07 9.14
N PHE A 81 -5.70 -31.62 8.51
CA PHE A 81 -7.04 -32.11 8.79
C PHE A 81 -7.56 -33.00 7.65
N SER A 82 -8.21 -34.10 8.02
CA SER A 82 -8.92 -34.92 7.05
C SER A 82 -10.08 -34.16 6.42
N ARG A 83 -10.46 -34.54 5.21
CA ARG A 83 -11.65 -33.99 4.53
C ARG A 83 -12.91 -34.10 5.39
N LYS A 84 -13.00 -35.14 6.22
CA LYS A 84 -14.12 -35.34 7.14
C LYS A 84 -14.09 -34.34 8.30
N GLN A 85 -12.93 -34.14 8.92
CA GLN A 85 -12.78 -33.14 9.98
C GLN A 85 -13.08 -31.72 9.47
N ILE A 86 -12.59 -31.35 8.28
CA ILE A 86 -12.88 -30.03 7.68
C ILE A 86 -14.38 -29.82 7.52
N LYS A 87 -15.12 -30.83 7.02
CA LYS A 87 -16.60 -30.76 6.90
C LYS A 87 -17.32 -30.74 8.24
N ASP A 88 -16.85 -31.53 9.20
CA ASP A 88 -17.45 -31.59 10.53
C ASP A 88 -17.27 -30.22 11.24
N MET A 89 -16.14 -29.55 11.05
CA MET A 89 -15.92 -28.18 11.50
C MET A 89 -16.77 -27.17 10.73
N GLU A 90 -16.85 -27.26 9.40
CA GLU A 90 -17.75 -26.42 8.58
C GLU A 90 -19.19 -26.46 9.13
N LYS A 91 -19.69 -27.64 9.52
CA LYS A 91 -21.02 -27.79 10.12
C LYS A 91 -21.16 -27.12 11.48
N MET A 92 -20.10 -27.04 12.29
CA MET A 92 -20.13 -26.34 13.58
C MET A 92 -20.13 -24.82 13.43
N PHE A 93 -19.51 -24.30 12.36
CA PHE A 93 -19.40 -22.87 12.08
C PHE A 93 -20.50 -22.32 11.16
N LYS A 94 -21.43 -23.17 10.70
CA LYS A 94 -22.54 -22.81 9.84
C LYS A 94 -23.83 -22.60 10.63
#